data_AF-A0A7C5HNU0-F1
#
_entry.id   AF-A0A7C5HNU0-F1
#
_cell.length_a   1.000
_cell.length_b   1.000
_cell.length_c   1.000
_cell.angle_alpha   90.00
_cell.angle_beta   90.00
_cell.angle_gamma   90.00
#
_symmetry.space_group_name_H-M   'P 1'
#
loop_
_entity.id
_entity.type
_entity.pdbx_description
1 polymer ?
#
loop_
_entity_poly.entity_id
_entity_poly.type
_entity_poly.pdbx_seq_one_letter_code
_entity_poly.pdbx_strand_id
1 'polypeptide(L)'
;MDEAIDRTEAPAEKMGPYLIGDFSDTPHGGGYGDAPGFLRTLIRRQVEGAVFGPVWDPVIVADALVAGPGSEIPVQLGGHSDPDHGGAPLKTRARVVAVSETGDFIHKGPFSQDTPGSLGPSARLDVEGVDVIVVDKPGAIYDREQLRLFGITPEDMNVLVFKAYNHMRADYEPICRGLVYADSGGIFSFDFFRFTYEKVRRPIWPLDDIEQRQGETFRAHTEL
;
A
#
# COMPACT_ATOMS: atom_id res chain seq x y z
N MET A 1 -6.68 4.96 -10.56
CA MET A 1 -7.46 4.37 -9.44
C MET A 1 -8.81 3.83 -9.90
N ASP A 2 -9.70 4.64 -10.50
CA ASP A 2 -10.99 4.15 -11.01
C ASP A 2 -10.86 2.96 -11.96
N GLU A 3 -9.97 3.05 -12.96
CA GLU A 3 -9.72 1.95 -13.88
C GLU A 3 -9.32 0.65 -13.16
N ALA A 4 -8.57 0.75 -12.05
CA ALA A 4 -8.19 -0.41 -11.27
C ALA A 4 -9.39 -1.05 -10.58
N ILE A 5 -10.34 -0.25 -10.08
CA ILE A 5 -11.61 -0.72 -9.51
C ILE A 5 -12.47 -1.36 -10.60
N ASP A 6 -12.58 -0.74 -11.76
CA ASP A 6 -13.37 -1.27 -12.89
C ASP A 6 -12.87 -2.67 -13.32
N ARG A 7 -11.55 -2.90 -13.26
CA ARG A 7 -10.98 -4.24 -13.50
C ARG A 7 -11.37 -5.28 -12.46
N THR A 8 -11.68 -4.88 -11.23
CA THR A 8 -12.13 -5.82 -10.18
C THR A 8 -13.56 -6.32 -10.37
N GLU A 9 -14.37 -5.54 -11.12
CA GLU A 9 -15.76 -5.83 -11.45
C GLU A 9 -15.90 -6.69 -12.72
N ALA A 10 -14.83 -6.79 -13.50
CA ALA A 10 -14.81 -7.59 -14.72
C ALA A 10 -14.96 -9.10 -14.40
N PRO A 11 -15.60 -9.89 -15.30
CA PRO A 11 -15.68 -11.33 -15.14
C PRO A 11 -14.30 -11.96 -14.99
N ALA A 12 -14.16 -12.88 -14.03
CA ALA A 12 -12.93 -13.62 -13.80
C ALA A 12 -13.14 -15.12 -13.99
N GLU A 13 -12.14 -15.81 -14.51
CA GLU A 13 -12.16 -17.27 -14.70
C GLU A 13 -11.99 -18.04 -13.38
N LYS A 14 -11.49 -17.37 -12.35
CA LYS A 14 -11.17 -17.94 -11.04
C LYS A 14 -11.85 -17.11 -9.94
N MET A 15 -12.18 -17.77 -8.83
CA MET A 15 -12.67 -17.13 -7.61
C MET A 15 -11.53 -16.58 -6.73
N GLY A 16 -11.87 -15.73 -5.76
CA GLY A 16 -10.93 -15.16 -4.79
C GLY A 16 -10.83 -13.64 -4.90
N PRO A 17 -10.04 -12.98 -4.04
CA PRO A 17 -9.90 -11.52 -4.03
C PRO A 17 -9.26 -10.99 -5.31
N TYR A 18 -9.54 -9.74 -5.65
CA TYR A 18 -8.75 -9.01 -6.63
C TYR A 18 -7.63 -8.26 -5.93
N LEU A 19 -6.39 -8.40 -6.41
CA LEU A 19 -5.24 -7.72 -5.84
C LEU A 19 -4.95 -6.43 -6.59
N ILE A 20 -4.83 -5.34 -5.85
CA ILE A 20 -4.39 -4.05 -6.37
C ILE A 20 -3.10 -3.66 -5.66
N GLY A 21 -2.01 -3.55 -6.41
CA GLY A 21 -0.76 -2.98 -5.94
C GLY A 21 -0.74 -1.47 -6.16
N ASP A 22 -1.02 -0.69 -5.12
CA ASP A 22 -0.73 0.75 -5.11
C ASP A 22 0.77 0.95 -4.90
N PHE A 23 1.52 0.96 -6.00
CA PHE A 23 2.96 1.09 -5.93
C PHE A 23 3.38 2.51 -5.57
N SER A 24 2.60 3.52 -5.98
CA SER A 24 3.01 4.93 -5.96
C SER A 24 3.34 5.50 -4.57
N ASP A 25 2.94 4.82 -3.50
CA ASP A 25 3.24 5.21 -2.13
C ASP A 25 3.70 4.01 -1.27
N THR A 26 4.45 3.08 -1.84
CA THR A 26 5.01 1.96 -1.07
C THR A 26 6.30 2.35 -0.34
N PRO A 27 6.41 2.17 1.00
CA PRO A 27 7.65 2.45 1.73
C PRO A 27 8.88 1.70 1.22
N HIS A 28 8.69 0.49 0.68
CA HIS A 28 9.78 -0.31 0.09
C HIS A 28 10.35 0.32 -1.20
N GLY A 29 9.56 1.15 -1.89
CA GLY A 29 9.97 1.93 -3.05
C GLY A 29 10.48 3.33 -2.69
N GLY A 30 10.47 3.70 -1.41
CA GLY A 30 10.79 5.06 -0.96
C GLY A 30 9.57 5.99 -0.87
N GLY A 31 8.34 5.46 -0.98
CA GLY A 31 7.12 6.18 -0.64
C GLY A 31 6.97 6.45 0.86
N TYR A 32 6.01 7.29 1.24
CA TYR A 32 5.74 7.61 2.64
C TYR A 32 4.97 6.48 3.34
N GLY A 33 4.03 5.88 2.62
CA GLY A 33 3.14 4.85 3.14
C GLY A 33 1.87 5.38 3.80
N ASP A 34 1.63 6.69 3.79
CA ASP A 34 0.48 7.33 4.43
C ASP A 34 -0.56 7.89 3.45
N ALA A 35 -0.38 7.76 2.13
CA ALA A 35 -1.29 8.36 1.14
C ALA A 35 -2.71 7.77 1.19
N PRO A 36 -3.76 8.57 1.46
CA PRO A 36 -5.14 8.09 1.56
C PRO A 36 -5.91 8.14 0.22
N GLY A 37 -5.29 8.57 -0.88
CA GLY A 37 -5.96 8.78 -2.17
C GLY A 37 -6.74 7.56 -2.68
N PHE A 38 -6.17 6.36 -2.57
CA PHE A 38 -6.86 5.14 -2.98
C PHE A 38 -8.01 4.77 -2.04
N LEU A 39 -7.84 4.95 -0.73
CA LEU A 39 -8.91 4.73 0.26
C LEU A 39 -10.13 5.60 -0.03
N ARG A 40 -9.93 6.89 -0.37
CA ARG A 40 -11.01 7.78 -0.80
C ARG A 40 -11.75 7.24 -2.02
N THR A 41 -11.03 6.61 -2.94
CA THR A 41 -11.63 5.98 -4.13
C THR A 41 -12.48 4.78 -3.74
N LEU A 42 -11.99 3.90 -2.85
CA LEU A 42 -12.75 2.74 -2.36
C LEU A 42 -14.05 3.16 -1.66
N ILE A 43 -13.98 4.17 -0.77
CA ILE A 43 -15.13 4.71 -0.06
C ILE A 43 -16.13 5.32 -1.04
N ARG A 44 -15.68 6.20 -1.94
CA ARG A 44 -16.55 6.84 -2.95
C ARG A 44 -17.25 5.82 -3.85
N ARG A 45 -16.54 4.73 -4.20
CA ARG A 45 -17.06 3.65 -5.04
C ARG A 45 -17.86 2.61 -4.24
N GLN A 46 -17.93 2.74 -2.92
CA GLN A 46 -18.64 1.83 -2.01
C GLN A 46 -18.21 0.38 -2.21
N VAL A 47 -16.91 0.14 -2.34
CA VAL A 47 -16.37 -1.20 -2.60
C VAL A 47 -16.51 -2.05 -1.33
N GLU A 48 -17.46 -2.99 -1.35
CA GLU A 48 -17.68 -3.91 -0.24
C GLU A 48 -16.60 -5.01 -0.19
N GLY A 49 -16.28 -5.45 1.03
CA GLY A 49 -15.29 -6.52 1.26
C GLY A 49 -13.87 -6.12 0.87
N ALA A 50 -13.55 -4.82 0.97
CA ALA A 50 -12.25 -4.27 0.62
C ALA A 50 -11.33 -4.17 1.85
N VAL A 51 -10.06 -4.54 1.66
CA VAL A 51 -8.97 -4.28 2.61
C VAL A 51 -7.99 -3.29 1.98
N PHE A 52 -7.62 -2.25 2.70
CA PHE A 52 -6.64 -1.25 2.29
C PHE A 52 -5.49 -1.15 3.29
N GLY A 53 -4.25 -1.10 2.81
CA GLY A 53 -3.13 -0.72 3.66
C GLY A 53 -1.77 -1.34 3.29
N PRO A 54 -0.82 -1.35 4.24
CA PRO A 54 -0.92 -0.63 5.51
C PRO A 54 -0.84 0.88 5.27
N VAL A 55 -1.47 1.67 6.14
CA VAL A 55 -1.32 3.13 6.19
C VAL A 55 -0.42 3.46 7.37
N TRP A 56 0.68 4.15 7.12
CA TRP A 56 1.55 4.65 8.18
C TRP A 56 0.90 5.85 8.87
N ASP A 57 0.42 5.64 10.10
CA ASP A 57 -0.17 6.71 10.92
C ASP A 57 -0.03 6.38 12.42
N PRO A 58 1.13 6.73 13.03
CA PRO A 58 1.42 6.44 14.44
C PRO A 58 0.41 7.02 15.41
N VAL A 59 -0.15 8.19 15.09
CA VAL A 59 -1.11 8.88 15.95
C VAL A 59 -2.41 8.08 16.00
N ILE A 60 -2.92 7.67 14.84
CA ILE A 60 -4.14 6.86 14.77
C ILE A 60 -3.94 5.48 15.40
N VAL A 61 -2.76 4.87 15.28
CA VAL A 61 -2.45 3.62 15.98
C VAL A 61 -2.51 3.80 17.51
N ALA A 62 -1.90 4.85 18.03
CA ALA A 62 -1.94 5.14 19.47
C ALA A 62 -3.37 5.38 19.96
N ASP A 63 -4.17 6.16 19.23
CA ASP A 63 -5.57 6.42 19.55
C ASP A 63 -6.41 5.14 19.53
N ALA A 64 -6.20 4.27 18.53
CA ALA A 64 -6.90 2.99 18.42
C ALA A 64 -6.54 2.03 19.57
N LEU A 65 -5.27 1.98 19.98
CA LEU A 65 -4.81 1.16 21.11
C LEU A 65 -5.44 1.63 22.43
N VAL A 66 -5.51 2.95 22.66
CA VAL A 66 -6.15 3.52 23.85
C VAL A 66 -7.66 3.28 23.85
N ALA A 67 -8.33 3.43 22.71
CA ALA A 67 -9.77 3.27 22.59
C ALA A 67 -10.21 1.80 22.65
N GLY A 68 -9.41 0.89 22.09
CA GLY A 68 -9.66 -0.55 22.06
C GLY A 68 -10.73 -1.00 21.05
N PRO A 69 -10.80 -2.31 20.73
CA PRO A 69 -11.78 -2.87 19.81
C PRO A 69 -13.25 -2.59 20.20
N GLY A 70 -14.08 -2.29 19.20
CA GLY A 70 -15.49 -1.95 19.35
C GLY A 70 -15.76 -0.45 19.52
N SER A 71 -14.73 0.34 19.86
CA SER A 71 -14.83 1.80 19.98
C SER A 71 -14.90 2.49 18.62
N GLU A 72 -15.50 3.67 18.59
CA GLU A 72 -15.51 4.55 17.42
C GLU A 72 -14.69 5.81 17.74
N ILE A 73 -13.72 6.14 16.89
CA ILE A 73 -12.80 7.27 17.06
C ILE A 73 -12.91 8.25 15.88
N PRO A 74 -12.81 9.57 16.12
CA PRO A 74 -12.60 10.52 15.04
C PRO A 74 -11.18 10.33 14.49
N VAL A 75 -11.03 10.32 13.16
CA VAL A 75 -9.72 10.12 12.52
C VAL A 75 -9.43 11.23 11.51
N GLN A 76 -8.16 11.61 11.44
CA GLN A 76 -7.57 12.32 10.30
C GLN A 76 -6.49 11.39 9.74
N LEU A 77 -6.92 10.45 8.92
CA LEU A 77 -6.11 9.29 8.54
C LEU A 77 -5.21 9.60 7.34
N GLY A 78 -3.91 9.37 7.52
CA GLY A 78 -2.89 9.47 6.47
C GLY A 78 -2.71 10.88 5.90
N GLY A 79 -1.85 11.02 4.89
CA GLY A 79 -1.66 12.27 4.14
C GLY A 79 -1.00 13.39 4.94
N HIS A 80 -0.24 13.05 5.98
CA HIS A 80 0.47 14.01 6.83
C HIS A 80 1.85 14.37 6.27
N SER A 81 2.45 13.46 5.48
CA SER A 81 3.79 13.63 4.93
C SER A 81 3.85 14.68 3.82
N ASP A 82 3.01 14.52 2.80
CA ASP A 82 2.88 15.46 1.69
C ASP A 82 1.45 15.37 1.09
N PRO A 83 0.54 16.28 1.50
CA PRO A 83 -0.83 16.30 0.99
C PRO A 83 -0.96 16.46 -0.53
N ASP A 84 0.05 17.05 -1.19
CA ASP A 84 0.05 17.29 -2.63
C ASP A 84 0.37 16.00 -3.41
N HIS A 85 1.03 15.02 -2.76
CA HIS A 85 1.43 13.75 -3.34
C HIS A 85 0.80 12.57 -2.59
N GLY A 86 -0.32 12.07 -3.11
CA GLY A 86 -1.07 10.95 -2.52
C GLY A 86 -2.30 11.36 -1.71
N GLY A 87 -2.47 12.68 -1.49
CA GLY A 87 -3.71 13.31 -1.04
C GLY A 87 -3.72 13.72 0.43
N ALA A 88 -4.51 14.74 0.75
CA ALA A 88 -4.67 15.28 2.10
C ALA A 88 -5.32 14.28 3.08
N PRO A 89 -5.18 14.50 4.41
CA PRO A 89 -5.72 13.61 5.43
C PRO A 89 -7.23 13.34 5.31
N LEU A 90 -7.61 12.07 5.44
CA LEU A 90 -9.02 11.64 5.41
C LEU A 90 -9.67 11.88 6.76
N LYS A 91 -10.51 12.91 6.83
CA LYS A 91 -11.29 13.25 8.02
C LYS A 91 -12.60 12.46 8.04
N THR A 92 -12.74 11.52 8.98
CA THR A 92 -13.96 10.72 9.14
C THR A 92 -14.06 10.12 10.56
N ARG A 93 -15.02 9.23 10.79
CA ARG A 93 -15.08 8.36 11.98
C ARG A 93 -14.69 6.95 11.58
N ALA A 94 -13.96 6.27 12.44
CA ALA A 94 -13.54 4.89 12.21
C ALA A 94 -13.89 4.04 13.42
N ARG A 95 -14.37 2.82 13.18
CA ARG A 95 -14.57 1.82 14.23
C ARG A 95 -13.31 0.99 14.38
N VAL A 96 -12.78 0.90 15.59
CA VAL A 96 -11.64 0.03 15.90
C VAL A 96 -12.12 -1.42 15.88
N VAL A 97 -11.61 -2.23 14.97
CA VAL A 97 -12.02 -3.64 14.82
C VAL A 97 -11.09 -4.56 15.59
N ALA A 98 -9.79 -4.35 15.46
CA ALA A 98 -8.76 -5.10 16.14
C ALA A 98 -7.52 -4.23 16.34
N VAL A 99 -6.73 -4.54 17.37
CA VAL A 99 -5.46 -3.86 17.67
C VAL A 99 -4.41 -4.90 18.03
N SER A 100 -3.14 -4.58 17.79
CA SER A 100 -2.00 -5.35 18.24
C SER A 100 -0.91 -4.41 18.73
N GLU A 101 -0.39 -4.63 19.93
CA GLU A 101 0.71 -3.83 20.49
C GLU A 101 2.06 -4.23 19.90
N THR A 102 2.26 -5.51 19.61
CA THR A 102 3.53 -6.02 19.09
C THR A 102 3.49 -6.31 17.60
N GLY A 103 2.32 -6.65 17.05
CA GLY A 103 2.16 -6.99 15.64
C GLY A 103 2.91 -8.25 15.23
N ASP A 104 3.23 -9.15 16.16
CA ASP A 104 4.10 -10.32 15.91
C ASP A 104 3.38 -11.43 15.14
N PHE A 105 4.05 -11.98 14.12
CA PHE A 105 3.58 -13.12 13.33
C PHE A 105 4.75 -14.01 12.90
N ILE A 106 4.43 -15.20 12.38
CA ILE A 106 5.39 -16.06 11.70
C ILE A 106 5.04 -16.02 10.21
N HIS A 107 6.02 -15.73 9.36
CA HIS A 107 5.82 -15.74 7.92
C HIS A 107 5.49 -17.16 7.45
N LYS A 108 4.43 -17.30 6.66
CA LYS A 108 4.07 -18.57 6.02
C LYS A 108 4.13 -18.47 4.50
N GLY A 109 4.18 -17.26 3.96
CA GLY A 109 4.40 -17.01 2.56
C GLY A 109 5.84 -17.31 2.15
N PRO A 110 6.13 -17.29 0.84
CA PRO A 110 7.47 -17.61 0.33
C PRO A 110 8.55 -16.61 0.73
N PHE A 111 8.17 -15.38 1.06
CA PHE A 111 9.10 -14.33 1.48
C PHE A 111 9.40 -14.46 2.97
N SER A 112 10.67 -14.71 3.32
CA SER A 112 11.12 -14.91 4.71
C SER A 112 10.38 -16.05 5.42
N GLN A 113 10.05 -17.11 4.69
CA GLN A 113 9.28 -18.26 5.20
C GLN A 113 9.85 -18.81 6.52
N ASP A 114 8.94 -19.14 7.45
CA ASP A 114 9.23 -19.71 8.78
C ASP A 114 10.10 -18.82 9.70
N THR A 115 10.29 -17.54 9.36
CA THR A 115 10.95 -16.57 10.25
C THR A 115 9.94 -15.70 11.00
N PRO A 116 10.28 -15.22 12.21
CA PRO A 116 9.47 -14.20 12.89
C PRO A 116 9.36 -12.90 12.08
N GLY A 117 8.23 -12.23 12.20
CA GLY A 117 7.96 -10.90 11.64
C GLY A 117 7.18 -10.06 12.63
N SER A 118 7.17 -8.74 12.42
CA SER A 118 6.39 -7.82 13.24
C SER A 118 5.96 -6.61 12.43
N LEU A 119 4.69 -6.23 12.53
CA LEU A 119 4.17 -4.93 12.06
C LEU A 119 4.42 -3.81 13.10
N GLY A 120 4.86 -4.16 14.30
CA GLY A 120 4.82 -3.27 15.47
C GLY A 120 3.39 -2.95 15.91
N PRO A 121 3.24 -1.91 16.75
CA PRO A 121 1.93 -1.39 17.12
C PRO A 121 1.10 -1.09 15.87
N SER A 122 -0.12 -1.63 15.82
CA SER A 122 -0.95 -1.60 14.62
C SER A 122 -2.42 -1.85 14.94
N ALA A 123 -3.30 -1.46 14.02
CA ALA A 123 -4.74 -1.67 14.17
C ALA A 123 -5.42 -1.94 12.83
N ARG A 124 -6.56 -2.64 12.90
CA ARG A 124 -7.55 -2.71 11.83
C ARG A 124 -8.71 -1.80 12.20
N LEU A 125 -9.00 -0.87 11.32
CA LEU A 125 -10.11 0.07 11.42
C LEU A 125 -11.14 -0.25 10.33
N ASP A 126 -12.41 -0.13 10.66
CA ASP A 126 -13.49 -0.01 9.68
C ASP A 126 -13.71 1.48 9.42
N VAL A 127 -13.40 1.89 8.20
CA VAL A 127 -13.49 3.27 7.72
C VAL A 127 -14.51 3.30 6.59
N GLU A 128 -15.74 3.69 6.94
CA GLU A 128 -16.87 3.78 5.99
C GLU A 128 -17.08 2.49 5.19
N GLY A 129 -16.94 1.32 5.83
CA GLY A 129 -17.14 0.00 5.22
C GLY A 129 -15.90 -0.62 4.58
N VAL A 130 -14.75 0.06 4.63
CA VAL A 130 -13.45 -0.46 4.18
C VAL A 130 -12.61 -0.87 5.39
N ASP A 131 -12.04 -2.08 5.35
CA ASP A 131 -11.07 -2.52 6.35
C ASP A 131 -9.70 -1.89 6.07
N VAL A 132 -9.24 -1.02 6.97
CA VAL A 132 -7.98 -0.28 6.85
C VAL A 132 -6.99 -0.79 7.89
N ILE A 133 -5.84 -1.28 7.43
CA ILE A 133 -4.72 -1.60 8.31
C ILE A 133 -3.88 -0.35 8.52
N VAL A 134 -3.69 0.06 9.78
CA VAL A 134 -2.85 1.19 10.18
C VAL A 134 -1.66 0.70 11.00
N VAL A 135 -0.49 1.28 10.78
CA VAL A 135 0.78 0.86 11.38
C VAL A 135 1.57 2.04 11.94
N ASP A 136 2.27 1.81 13.05
CA ASP A 136 3.15 2.79 13.69
C ASP A 136 4.46 3.00 12.92
N LYS A 137 4.93 1.97 12.22
CA LYS A 137 6.17 2.02 11.44
C LYS A 137 5.88 1.85 9.95
N PRO A 138 6.56 2.60 9.07
CA PRO A 138 6.41 2.42 7.63
C PRO A 138 6.76 0.97 7.24
N GLY A 139 5.88 0.34 6.47
CA GLY A 139 6.02 -1.04 6.04
C GLY A 139 5.07 -1.37 4.89
N ALA A 140 5.13 -2.61 4.41
CA ALA A 140 4.18 -3.11 3.41
C ALA A 140 3.57 -4.43 3.87
N ILE A 141 2.44 -4.77 3.28
CA ILE A 141 1.84 -6.11 3.38
C ILE A 141 2.40 -6.96 2.24
N TYR A 142 3.00 -8.09 2.59
CA TYR A 142 3.58 -9.05 1.66
C TYR A 142 3.35 -10.52 2.07
N ASP A 143 2.82 -10.77 3.27
CA ASP A 143 2.42 -12.07 3.79
C ASP A 143 0.97 -12.02 4.30
N ARG A 144 0.18 -13.06 4.04
CA ARG A 144 -1.23 -13.19 4.48
C ARG A 144 -1.37 -13.23 6.00
N GLU A 145 -0.36 -13.68 6.72
CA GLU A 145 -0.37 -13.68 8.19
C GLU A 145 -0.44 -12.26 8.75
N GLN A 146 0.07 -11.25 8.03
CA GLN A 146 -0.06 -9.83 8.43
C GLN A 146 -1.52 -9.38 8.51
N LEU A 147 -2.40 -9.93 7.65
CA LEU A 147 -3.84 -9.67 7.71
C LEU A 147 -4.56 -10.57 8.73
N ARG A 148 -4.13 -11.83 8.86
CA ARG A 148 -4.71 -12.78 9.82
C ARG A 148 -4.52 -12.33 11.27
N LEU A 149 -3.47 -11.55 11.57
CA LEU A 149 -3.30 -10.87 12.85
C LEU A 149 -4.54 -10.08 13.29
N PHE A 150 -5.28 -9.52 12.34
CA PHE A 150 -6.47 -8.71 12.58
C PHE A 150 -7.78 -9.44 12.29
N GLY A 151 -7.73 -10.77 12.23
CA GLY A 151 -8.90 -11.60 11.96
C GLY A 151 -9.44 -11.45 10.53
N ILE A 152 -8.62 -11.00 9.59
CA ILE A 152 -8.97 -10.99 8.17
C ILE A 152 -8.50 -12.30 7.56
N THR A 153 -9.42 -13.06 6.94
CA THR A 153 -9.08 -14.16 6.05
C THR A 153 -8.94 -13.59 4.63
N PRO A 154 -7.72 -13.44 4.08
CA PRO A 154 -7.53 -12.75 2.80
C PRO A 154 -8.27 -13.41 1.64
N GLU A 155 -8.42 -14.73 1.70
CA GLU A 155 -9.13 -15.53 0.70
C GLU A 155 -10.63 -15.19 0.56
N ASP A 156 -11.25 -14.67 1.63
CA ASP A 156 -12.69 -14.35 1.67
C ASP A 156 -12.97 -12.90 1.24
N MET A 157 -11.92 -12.10 1.02
CA MET A 157 -12.08 -10.69 0.68
C MET A 157 -12.46 -10.51 -0.80
N ASN A 158 -13.16 -9.42 -1.09
CA ASN A 158 -13.47 -9.06 -2.47
C ASN A 158 -12.27 -8.37 -3.14
N VAL A 159 -11.69 -7.37 -2.48
CA VAL A 159 -10.58 -6.57 -3.01
C VAL A 159 -9.51 -6.36 -1.95
N LEU A 160 -8.26 -6.58 -2.32
CA LEU A 160 -7.09 -6.33 -1.49
C LEU A 160 -6.27 -5.22 -2.16
N VAL A 161 -6.17 -4.06 -1.52
CA VAL A 161 -5.41 -2.91 -2.03
C VAL A 161 -4.22 -2.67 -1.11
N PHE A 162 -3.02 -2.98 -1.60
CA PHE A 162 -1.81 -2.86 -0.80
C PHE A 162 -0.88 -1.77 -1.31
N LYS A 163 -0.28 -1.02 -0.37
CA LYS A 163 0.82 -0.10 -0.63
C LYS A 163 2.11 -0.85 -0.93
N ALA A 164 2.14 -1.55 -2.05
CA ALA A 164 3.15 -2.51 -2.40
C ALA A 164 3.28 -2.68 -3.92
N TYR A 165 4.44 -3.19 -4.35
CA TYR A 165 4.72 -3.49 -5.75
C TYR A 165 4.95 -5.00 -5.97
N ASN A 166 6.17 -5.51 -5.80
CA ASN A 166 6.46 -6.91 -6.12
C ASN A 166 6.34 -7.87 -4.94
N HIS A 167 6.59 -7.41 -3.71
CA HIS A 167 6.76 -8.30 -2.56
C HIS A 167 5.47 -9.06 -2.17
N MET A 168 4.27 -8.51 -2.43
CA MET A 168 3.03 -9.20 -2.12
C MET A 168 2.67 -10.34 -3.07
N ARG A 169 3.23 -10.35 -4.28
CA ARG A 169 2.81 -11.28 -5.33
C ARG A 169 2.98 -12.74 -4.93
N ALA A 170 4.11 -13.06 -4.29
CA ALA A 170 4.48 -14.43 -4.01
C ALA A 170 3.44 -15.15 -3.12
N ASP A 171 2.85 -14.46 -2.14
CA ASP A 171 1.87 -15.06 -1.22
C ASP A 171 0.41 -14.77 -1.60
N TYR A 172 0.12 -13.63 -2.23
CA TYR A 172 -1.25 -13.22 -2.56
C TYR A 172 -1.69 -13.58 -3.98
N GLU A 173 -0.85 -13.45 -5.01
CA GLU A 173 -1.24 -13.75 -6.40
C GLU A 173 -1.83 -15.17 -6.57
N PRO A 174 -1.31 -16.23 -5.89
CA PRO A 174 -1.88 -17.57 -5.99
C PRO A 174 -3.33 -17.70 -5.49
N ILE A 175 -3.81 -16.83 -4.60
CA ILE A 175 -5.20 -16.85 -4.10
C ILE A 175 -6.12 -15.89 -4.86
N CYS A 176 -5.56 -14.96 -5.63
CA CYS A 176 -6.34 -13.90 -6.26
C CYS A 176 -6.96 -14.34 -7.59
N ARG A 177 -8.07 -13.67 -7.97
CA ARG A 177 -8.70 -13.79 -9.28
C ARG A 177 -8.08 -12.89 -10.35
N GLY A 178 -7.28 -11.92 -9.93
CA GLY A 178 -6.58 -10.99 -10.80
C GLY A 178 -5.64 -10.08 -10.00
N LEU A 179 -4.72 -9.44 -10.72
CA LEU A 179 -3.78 -8.45 -10.20
C LEU A 179 -3.73 -7.25 -11.14
N VAL A 180 -3.82 -6.05 -10.59
CA VAL A 180 -3.55 -4.80 -11.29
C VAL A 180 -2.65 -3.90 -10.44
N TYR A 181 -1.76 -3.17 -11.09
CA TYR A 181 -1.02 -2.09 -10.45
C TYR A 181 -1.71 -0.77 -10.67
N ALA A 182 -1.76 0.04 -9.62
CA ALA A 182 -2.34 1.36 -9.68
C ALA A 182 -1.36 2.41 -9.17
N ASP A 183 -1.39 3.56 -9.84
CA ASP A 183 -0.80 4.79 -9.34
C ASP A 183 -1.90 5.58 -8.64
N SER A 184 -1.74 5.81 -7.33
CA SER A 184 -2.64 6.63 -6.50
C SER A 184 -2.15 8.06 -6.34
N GLY A 185 -1.06 8.42 -7.01
CA GLY A 185 -0.53 9.77 -7.04
C GLY A 185 0.59 10.04 -6.04
N GLY A 186 1.15 9.02 -5.39
CA GLY A 186 2.28 9.16 -4.48
C GLY A 186 3.63 9.42 -5.18
N ILE A 187 4.67 9.59 -4.37
CA ILE A 187 6.02 9.99 -4.82
C ILE A 187 6.81 8.89 -5.54
N PHE A 188 6.38 7.63 -5.44
CA PHE A 188 6.95 6.50 -6.19
C PHE A 188 6.20 6.27 -7.52
N SER A 189 5.73 7.33 -8.16
CA SER A 189 5.09 7.27 -9.48
C SER A 189 6.13 7.01 -10.59
N PHE A 190 5.72 6.27 -11.63
CA PHE A 190 6.52 6.10 -12.85
C PHE A 190 6.27 7.21 -13.88
N ASP A 191 5.35 8.13 -13.61
CA ASP A 191 5.24 9.37 -14.39
C ASP A 191 6.27 10.38 -13.87
N PHE A 192 7.50 10.24 -14.39
CA PHE A 192 8.62 11.08 -14.02
C PHE A 192 8.35 12.57 -14.30
N PHE A 193 7.49 12.92 -15.25
CA PHE A 193 7.23 14.31 -15.61
C PHE A 193 6.39 15.06 -14.56
N ARG A 194 5.85 14.36 -13.56
CA ARG A 194 5.13 14.98 -12.43
C ARG A 194 6.06 15.64 -11.43
N PHE A 195 7.34 15.26 -11.44
CA PHE A 195 8.32 15.77 -10.49
C PHE A 195 9.22 16.81 -11.14
N THR A 196 9.66 17.79 -10.34
CA THR A 196 10.68 18.75 -10.76
C THR A 196 12.05 18.28 -10.29
N TYR A 197 12.93 17.93 -11.23
CA TYR A 197 14.29 17.48 -10.94
C TYR A 197 15.31 18.60 -11.15
N GLU A 198 15.95 19.06 -10.08
CA GLU A 198 16.94 20.15 -10.16
C GLU A 198 18.39 19.67 -10.28
N LYS A 199 18.72 18.52 -9.68
CA LYS A 199 20.11 18.01 -9.54
C LYS A 199 20.40 16.75 -10.34
N VAL A 200 19.45 16.31 -11.18
CA VAL A 200 19.65 15.13 -12.02
C VAL A 200 20.68 15.45 -13.12
N ARG A 201 21.62 14.53 -13.36
CA ARG A 201 22.58 14.67 -14.46
C ARG A 201 21.84 14.49 -15.79
N ARG A 202 21.87 15.52 -16.63
CA ARG A 202 21.24 15.53 -17.97
C ARG A 202 22.30 15.39 -19.08
N PRO A 203 21.95 14.82 -20.25
CA PRO A 203 20.63 14.29 -20.59
C PRO A 203 20.36 12.93 -19.92
N ILE A 204 19.12 12.68 -19.50
CA ILE A 204 18.67 11.39 -18.97
C ILE A 204 17.30 10.99 -19.54
N TRP A 205 17.20 9.80 -20.13
CA TRP A 205 15.92 9.26 -20.58
C TRP A 205 15.12 8.79 -19.35
N PRO A 206 13.80 9.05 -19.25
CA PRO A 206 12.92 9.65 -20.24
C PRO A 206 12.74 11.18 -20.16
N LEU A 207 13.38 11.87 -19.20
CA LEU A 207 13.22 13.33 -19.01
C LEU A 207 13.78 14.17 -20.17
N ASP A 208 14.76 13.60 -20.87
CA ASP A 208 15.38 14.12 -22.06
C ASP A 208 15.22 13.12 -23.21
N ASP A 209 15.04 13.62 -24.42
CA ASP A 209 15.18 12.79 -25.62
C ASP A 209 16.66 12.47 -25.84
N ILE A 210 16.99 11.18 -25.88
CA ILE A 210 18.37 10.70 -26.04
C ILE A 210 18.43 9.79 -27.25
N GLU A 211 19.30 10.12 -28.20
CA GLU A 211 19.68 9.20 -29.26
C GLU A 211 20.35 7.96 -28.65
N GLN A 212 19.69 6.79 -28.79
CA GLN A 212 20.26 5.53 -28.32
C GLN A 212 21.57 5.24 -29.05
N ARG A 213 22.70 5.37 -28.34
CA ARG A 213 23.99 4.91 -28.86
C ARG A 213 24.04 3.39 -28.84
N GLN A 214 23.96 2.75 -30.00
CA GLN A 214 24.22 1.32 -30.10
C GLN A 214 25.70 1.05 -29.81
N GLY A 215 25.99 0.35 -28.70
CA GLY A 215 27.25 -0.40 -28.55
C GLY A 215 28.44 0.26 -27.82
N GLU A 216 28.28 1.36 -27.09
CA GLU A 216 29.38 1.90 -26.28
C GLU A 216 29.30 1.41 -24.82
N THR A 217 30.13 0.44 -24.46
CA THR A 217 30.33 0.02 -23.07
C THR A 217 31.07 1.12 -22.32
N PHE A 218 30.42 1.75 -21.34
CA PHE A 218 31.06 2.74 -20.47
C PHE A 218 32.18 2.07 -19.67
N ARG A 219 33.45 2.42 -19.95
CA ARG A 219 34.57 2.13 -19.04
C ARG A 219 34.53 3.17 -17.93
N ALA A 220 34.27 2.73 -16.70
CA ALA A 220 34.44 3.58 -15.54
C ALA A 220 35.92 3.95 -15.42
N HIS A 221 36.24 5.23 -15.54
CA HIS A 221 37.56 5.75 -15.17
C HIS A 221 37.65 5.76 -13.64
N THR A 222 38.27 4.72 -13.09
CA THR A 222 38.83 4.75 -11.73
C THR A 222 40.20 5.40 -11.82
N GLU A 223 40.31 6.67 -11.45
CA GLU A 223 41.57 7.21 -10.94
C GLU A 223 41.45 7.29 -9.42
N LEU A 224 42.42 6.60 -8.77
CA LEU A 224 42.64 6.54 -7.32
C LEU A 224 43.29 7.82 -6.81
#